data_AF-A0A1B6LPJ5-F1
#
_entry.id   AF-A0A1B6LPJ5-F1
#
_cell.length_a   1.000
_cell.length_b   1.000
_cell.length_c   1.000
_cell.angle_alpha   90.00
_cell.angle_beta   90.00
_cell.angle_gamma   90.00
#
_symmetry.space_group_name_H-M   'P 1'
#
loop_
_entity.id
_entity.type
_entity.pdbx_description
1 polymer ?
#
loop_
_entity_poly.entity_id
_entity_poly.type
_entity_poly.pdbx_seq_one_letter_code
_entity_poly.pdbx_strand_id
1 'polypeptide(L)'
;KKSKVIGPMQCHGPGCTVLNRPNSKYCSNECGQRLATNRIFQVLPQRIQEWAATPSIAEAMNRQQLDTIRKQQREVRSILQELDKRHTELDAILDRAKSASIAEAEVEVEEEGEMSMYCITCGHEIHARTAIKHMEKCFNKYESQASFGSIYKTRIDGNNMFCDFYNPANHTYCKRLRVLCPEHCKDPKVSNTEVCGCPLVTNVFDLTGEFCRQPRKSCLKHYCWEKLRRAEIDMERVRQWMKIDELIEQERQIRQRMSDRAGVLALMLHSTYNHEIMDQVTNSQSILDQTEIEEDSQPGTDHNSL
;
A
#
# COMPACT_ATOMS: atom_id res chain seq x y z
N LYS A 1 -25.67 41.45 21.58
CA LYS A 1 -26.09 40.76 22.82
C LYS A 1 -25.14 41.19 23.94
N LYS A 2 -25.60 42.05 24.87
CA LYS A 2 -24.76 42.57 25.96
C LYS A 2 -24.39 41.42 26.90
N SER A 3 -23.10 41.14 27.04
CA SER A 3 -22.57 40.14 27.97
C SER A 3 -23.00 40.53 29.39
N LYS A 4 -23.81 39.67 30.01
CA LYS A 4 -24.24 39.82 31.40
C LYS A 4 -22.97 39.90 32.25
N VAL A 5 -22.69 41.05 32.86
CA VAL A 5 -21.56 41.20 33.77
C VAL A 5 -21.87 40.32 34.99
N ILE A 6 -21.29 39.12 35.00
CA ILE A 6 -21.32 38.23 36.16
C ILE A 6 -20.50 38.96 37.22
N GLY A 7 -21.11 39.27 38.37
CA GLY A 7 -20.42 39.92 39.49
C GLY A 7 -19.19 39.12 39.95
N PRO A 8 -18.38 39.67 40.87
CA PRO A 8 -17.21 38.97 41.38
C PRO A 8 -17.63 37.63 42.00
N MET A 9 -17.25 36.52 41.35
CA MET A 9 -17.52 35.16 41.81
C MET A 9 -16.24 34.54 42.34
N GLN A 10 -16.37 33.62 43.28
CA GLN A 10 -15.25 32.80 43.72
C GLN A 10 -14.68 31.99 42.54
N CYS A 11 -13.35 31.89 42.47
CA CYS A 11 -12.67 31.06 41.49
C CYS A 11 -13.06 29.58 41.64
N HIS A 12 -13.30 28.90 40.51
CA HIS A 12 -13.63 27.47 40.50
C HIS A 12 -12.41 26.54 40.74
N GLY A 13 -11.23 27.08 41.00
CA GLY A 13 -10.03 26.28 41.27
C GLY A 13 -10.18 25.50 42.58
N PRO A 14 -9.70 24.25 42.66
CA PRO A 14 -9.84 23.44 43.87
C PRO A 14 -9.16 24.15 45.05
N GLY A 15 -9.91 24.39 46.12
CA GLY A 15 -9.46 25.11 47.32
C GLY A 15 -9.21 26.61 47.13
N CYS A 16 -9.61 27.22 46.01
CA CYS A 16 -9.36 28.64 45.75
C CYS A 16 -10.48 29.51 46.32
N THR A 17 -10.14 30.48 47.17
CA THR A 17 -11.08 31.48 47.72
C THR A 17 -10.98 32.85 47.05
N VAL A 18 -10.06 32.99 46.08
CA VAL A 18 -9.81 34.25 45.35
C VAL A 18 -10.91 34.52 44.32
N LEU A 19 -11.19 35.79 44.05
CA LEU A 19 -12.12 36.22 43.01
C LEU A 19 -11.65 35.83 41.61
N ASN A 20 -12.60 35.49 40.74
CA ASN A 20 -12.36 35.21 39.34
C ASN A 20 -11.95 36.48 38.56
N ARG A 21 -11.22 36.29 37.44
CA ARG A 21 -10.96 37.39 36.51
C ARG A 21 -12.26 37.80 35.80
N PRO A 22 -12.39 39.06 35.36
CA PRO A 22 -13.50 39.48 34.51
C PRO A 22 -13.62 38.57 33.29
N ASN A 23 -14.83 38.10 32.98
CA ASN A 23 -15.13 37.15 31.89
C ASN A 23 -14.44 35.77 31.99
N SER A 24 -13.93 35.38 33.17
CA SER A 24 -13.33 34.06 33.41
C SER A 24 -13.98 33.36 34.60
N LYS A 25 -13.89 32.03 34.63
CA LYS A 25 -14.26 31.21 35.81
C LYS A 25 -13.11 31.06 36.82
N TYR A 26 -11.92 31.56 36.47
CA TYR A 26 -10.70 31.32 37.23
C TYR A 26 -9.96 32.63 37.56
N CYS A 27 -9.28 32.67 38.72
CA CYS A 27 -8.41 33.78 39.13
C CYS A 27 -7.06 33.77 38.38
N SER A 28 -6.63 32.60 37.90
CA SER A 28 -5.41 32.40 37.10
C SER A 28 -5.54 31.22 36.13
N ASN A 29 -4.69 31.17 35.11
CA ASN A 29 -4.59 30.02 34.21
C ASN A 29 -4.20 28.75 34.99
N GLU A 30 -3.35 28.90 35.99
CA GLU A 30 -2.90 27.81 36.86
C GLU A 30 -4.06 27.19 37.65
N CYS A 31 -5.00 28.01 38.18
CA CYS A 31 -6.19 27.48 38.84
C CYS A 31 -7.11 26.70 37.88
N GLY A 32 -7.23 27.15 36.63
CA GLY A 32 -7.97 26.44 35.59
C GLY A 32 -7.30 25.13 35.18
N GLN A 33 -5.97 25.15 34.98
CA GLN A 33 -5.17 23.97 34.65
C GLN A 33 -5.20 22.96 35.78
N ARG A 34 -5.01 23.39 37.04
CA ARG A 34 -5.06 22.50 38.21
C ARG A 34 -6.40 21.79 38.35
N LEU A 35 -7.52 22.49 38.09
CA LEU A 35 -8.83 21.86 38.08
C LEU A 35 -8.96 20.84 36.94
N ALA A 36 -8.52 21.19 35.73
CA ALA A 36 -8.57 20.30 34.57
C ALA A 36 -7.71 19.04 34.79
N THR A 37 -6.49 19.21 35.30
CA THR A 37 -5.56 18.12 35.65
C THR A 37 -6.15 17.18 36.68
N ASN A 38 -6.74 17.71 37.77
CA ASN A 38 -7.42 16.86 38.77
C ASN A 38 -8.57 16.06 38.16
N ARG A 39 -9.38 16.67 37.29
CA ARG A 39 -10.47 15.96 36.59
C ARG A 39 -9.95 14.86 35.68
N ILE A 40 -8.86 15.10 34.96
CA ILE A 40 -8.22 14.08 34.11
C ILE A 40 -7.74 12.91 34.98
N PHE A 41 -7.02 13.16 36.07
CA PHE A 41 -6.52 12.08 36.93
C PHE A 41 -7.62 11.30 37.66
N GLN A 42 -8.74 11.94 37.97
CA GLN A 42 -9.88 11.26 38.60
C GLN A 42 -10.68 10.41 37.61
N VAL A 43 -10.90 10.91 36.38
CA VAL A 43 -11.82 10.27 35.43
C VAL A 43 -11.10 9.33 34.47
N LEU A 44 -9.94 9.74 33.93
CA LEU A 44 -9.29 9.05 32.83
C LEU A 44 -8.85 7.62 33.17
N PRO A 45 -8.28 7.30 34.36
CA PRO A 45 -7.86 5.93 34.66
C PRO A 45 -9.00 4.92 34.60
N GLN A 46 -10.16 5.25 35.18
CA GLN A 46 -11.34 4.40 35.14
C GLN A 46 -11.83 4.20 33.69
N ARG A 47 -11.87 5.27 32.90
CA ARG A 47 -12.29 5.19 31.48
C ARG A 47 -11.35 4.33 30.64
N ILE A 48 -10.05 4.37 30.90
CA ILE A 48 -9.07 3.50 30.23
C ILE A 48 -9.32 2.03 30.58
N GLN A 49 -9.57 1.74 31.86
CA GLN A 49 -9.87 0.38 32.32
C GLN A 49 -11.17 -0.16 31.70
N GLU A 50 -12.25 0.64 31.70
CA GLU A 50 -13.52 0.31 31.03
C GLU A 50 -13.32 0.05 29.53
N TRP A 51 -12.58 0.93 28.85
CA TRP A 51 -12.28 0.76 27.43
C TRP A 51 -11.47 -0.51 27.14
N ALA A 52 -10.50 -0.84 28.00
CA ALA A 52 -9.70 -2.06 27.86
C ALA A 52 -10.52 -3.33 28.11
N ALA A 53 -11.45 -3.29 29.07
CA ALA A 53 -12.32 -4.41 29.41
C ALA A 53 -13.41 -4.66 28.35
N THR A 54 -13.86 -3.61 27.65
CA THR A 54 -14.96 -3.69 26.67
C THR A 54 -14.48 -3.40 25.24
N PRO A 55 -14.01 -4.40 24.50
CA PRO A 55 -13.69 -4.20 23.09
C PRO A 55 -14.97 -3.89 22.31
N SER A 56 -15.01 -2.73 21.67
CA SER A 56 -16.16 -2.37 20.82
C SER A 56 -16.24 -3.27 19.57
N ILE A 57 -17.45 -3.49 19.06
CA ILE A 57 -17.67 -4.20 17.79
C ILE A 57 -16.89 -3.52 16.65
N ALA A 58 -16.86 -2.19 16.66
CA ALA A 58 -16.08 -1.41 15.69
C ALA A 58 -14.58 -1.72 15.75
N GLU A 59 -14.02 -1.93 16.95
CA GLU A 59 -12.63 -2.32 17.15
C GLU A 59 -12.37 -3.75 16.65
N ALA A 60 -13.27 -4.68 16.93
CA ALA A 60 -13.19 -6.04 16.41
C ALA A 60 -13.20 -6.08 14.87
N MET A 61 -14.10 -5.31 14.24
CA MET A 61 -14.16 -5.18 12.78
C MET A 61 -12.88 -4.56 12.20
N ASN A 62 -12.33 -3.51 12.84
CA ASN A 62 -11.07 -2.91 12.39
C ASN A 62 -9.90 -3.90 12.47
N ARG A 63 -9.82 -4.72 13.53
CA ARG A 63 -8.80 -5.77 13.66
C ARG A 63 -8.93 -6.81 12.55
N GLN A 64 -10.14 -7.28 12.26
CA GLN A 64 -10.38 -8.23 11.16
C GLN A 64 -10.00 -7.64 9.78
N GLN A 65 -10.31 -6.35 9.56
CA GLN A 65 -9.89 -5.64 8.36
C GLN A 65 -8.36 -5.52 8.26
N LEU A 66 -7.68 -5.21 9.36
CA LEU A 66 -6.21 -5.17 9.40
C LEU A 66 -5.59 -6.53 9.07
N ASP A 67 -6.14 -7.63 9.60
CA ASP A 67 -5.64 -8.97 9.31
C ASP A 67 -5.83 -9.34 7.84
N THR A 68 -6.97 -8.93 7.25
CA THR A 68 -7.23 -9.11 5.82
C THR A 68 -6.24 -8.32 4.96
N ILE A 69 -6.01 -7.04 5.28
CA ILE A 69 -5.05 -6.19 4.58
C ILE A 69 -3.63 -6.75 4.71
N ARG A 70 -3.22 -7.20 5.90
CA ARG A 70 -1.91 -7.84 6.12
C ARG A 70 -1.75 -9.13 5.33
N LYS A 71 -2.82 -9.91 5.16
CA LYS A 71 -2.82 -11.09 4.29
C LYS A 71 -2.62 -10.68 2.83
N GLN A 72 -3.36 -9.68 2.35
CA GLN A 72 -3.23 -9.15 0.99
C GLN A 72 -1.85 -8.55 0.72
N GLN A 73 -1.28 -7.81 1.68
CA GLN A 73 0.09 -7.29 1.56
C GLN A 73 1.12 -8.42 1.41
N ARG A 74 0.99 -9.52 2.17
CA ARG A 74 1.87 -10.69 2.02
C ARG A 74 1.74 -11.35 0.66
N GLU A 75 0.51 -11.48 0.17
CA GLU A 75 0.23 -12.05 -1.16
C GLU A 75 0.84 -11.20 -2.28
N VAL A 76 0.61 -9.89 -2.27
CA VAL A 76 1.21 -8.95 -3.25
C VAL A 76 2.73 -9.00 -3.20
N ARG A 77 3.35 -9.06 -2.02
CA ARG A 77 4.81 -9.24 -1.88
C ARG A 77 5.30 -10.56 -2.47
N SER A 78 4.55 -11.64 -2.28
CA SER A 78 4.87 -12.93 -2.89
C SER A 78 4.79 -12.87 -4.42
N ILE A 79 3.79 -12.18 -4.96
CA ILE A 79 3.66 -11.98 -6.41
C ILE A 79 4.82 -11.15 -6.95
N LEU A 80 5.22 -10.07 -6.25
CA LEU A 80 6.38 -9.27 -6.64
C LEU A 80 7.68 -10.10 -6.69
N GLN A 81 7.91 -10.97 -5.70
CA GLN A 81 9.06 -11.89 -5.70
C GLN A 81 9.02 -12.87 -6.87
N GLU A 82 7.85 -13.42 -7.18
CA GLU A 82 7.66 -14.31 -8.33
C GLU A 82 7.90 -13.57 -9.66
N LEU A 83 7.48 -12.31 -9.79
CA LEU A 83 7.75 -11.49 -10.98
C LEU A 83 9.25 -11.17 -11.14
N ASP A 84 9.94 -10.89 -10.03
CA ASP A 84 11.40 -10.69 -10.05
C ASP A 84 12.12 -11.98 -10.48
N LYS A 85 11.65 -13.15 -10.03
CA LYS A 85 12.15 -14.46 -10.47
C LYS A 85 11.89 -14.70 -11.96
N ARG A 86 10.69 -14.40 -12.46
CA ARG A 86 10.39 -14.49 -13.90
C ARG A 86 11.27 -13.58 -14.74
N HIS A 87 11.63 -12.40 -14.22
CA HIS A 87 12.58 -11.52 -14.90
C HIS A 87 13.97 -12.15 -15.01
N THR A 88 14.49 -12.76 -13.94
CA THR A 88 15.80 -13.41 -13.97
C THR A 88 15.81 -14.68 -14.83
N GLU A 89 14.72 -15.45 -14.81
CA GLU A 89 14.53 -16.61 -15.70
C GLU A 89 14.51 -16.19 -17.18
N LEU A 90 13.84 -15.08 -17.51
CA LEU A 90 13.83 -14.52 -18.86
C LEU A 90 15.24 -14.11 -19.31
N ASP A 91 16.00 -13.43 -18.46
CA ASP A 91 17.39 -13.07 -18.77
C ASP A 91 18.28 -14.31 -18.97
N ALA A 92 18.09 -15.35 -18.16
CA ALA A 92 18.80 -16.63 -18.32
C ALA A 92 18.44 -17.37 -19.62
N ILE A 93 17.19 -17.32 -20.07
CA ILE A 93 16.78 -17.84 -21.39
C ILE A 93 17.51 -17.09 -22.50
N LEU A 94 17.55 -15.77 -22.41
CA LEU A 94 18.18 -14.93 -23.43
C LEU A 94 19.68 -15.13 -23.50
N ASP A 95 20.35 -15.31 -22.35
CA ASP A 95 21.77 -15.61 -22.33
C ASP A 95 22.08 -17.00 -22.92
N ARG A 96 21.21 -18.00 -22.71
CA ARG A 96 21.29 -19.29 -23.42
C ARG A 96 21.05 -19.16 -24.92
N ALA A 97 20.13 -18.29 -25.33
CA ALA A 97 19.86 -18.06 -26.75
C ALA A 97 21.04 -17.36 -27.45
N LYS A 98 21.70 -16.39 -26.79
CA LYS A 98 22.87 -15.69 -27.35
C LYS A 98 24.04 -16.61 -27.68
N SER A 99 24.22 -17.72 -26.96
CA SER A 99 25.28 -18.69 -27.20
C SER A 99 24.93 -19.74 -28.27
N ALA A 100 23.69 -19.76 -28.75
CA ALA A 100 23.24 -20.73 -29.75
C ALA A 100 23.42 -20.22 -31.19
N SER A 101 23.69 -21.14 -32.11
CA SER A 101 23.81 -20.85 -33.54
C SER A 101 22.46 -20.86 -34.25
N ILE A 102 22.36 -20.07 -35.32
CA ILE A 102 21.22 -20.04 -36.23
C ILE A 102 21.11 -21.41 -36.92
N ALA A 103 19.91 -21.99 -36.94
CA ALA A 103 19.65 -23.19 -37.73
C ALA A 103 19.62 -22.82 -39.22
N GLU A 104 20.24 -23.63 -40.07
CA GLU A 104 20.16 -23.47 -41.53
C GLU A 104 18.70 -23.50 -41.95
N ALA A 105 18.25 -22.44 -42.62
CA ALA A 105 16.85 -22.28 -42.98
C ALA A 105 16.50 -23.23 -44.14
N GLU A 106 15.62 -24.20 -43.90
CA GLU A 106 14.82 -24.77 -44.99
C GLU A 106 13.92 -23.64 -45.53
N VAL A 107 14.23 -23.22 -46.75
CA VAL A 107 13.50 -22.15 -47.43
C VAL A 107 12.20 -22.72 -47.95
N GLU A 108 11.16 -22.78 -47.12
CA GLU A 108 9.79 -22.87 -47.61
C GLU A 108 9.37 -21.48 -48.09
N VAL A 109 9.48 -21.27 -49.41
CA VAL A 109 8.85 -20.13 -50.09
C VAL A 109 7.36 -20.44 -50.21
N GLU A 110 6.57 -20.08 -49.19
CA GLU A 110 5.12 -20.01 -49.38
C GLU A 110 4.78 -18.79 -50.24
N GLU A 111 4.07 -19.04 -51.35
CA GLU A 111 3.69 -18.07 -52.37
C GLU A 111 2.93 -16.85 -51.80
N GLU A 112 3.32 -15.69 -52.31
CA GLU A 112 2.89 -14.36 -51.89
C GLU A 112 1.42 -14.07 -52.25
N GLY A 113 0.57 -14.03 -51.23
CA GLY A 113 -0.63 -13.20 -51.26
C GLY A 113 -0.30 -11.80 -50.76
N GLU A 114 -0.49 -10.78 -51.61
CA GLU A 114 -0.46 -9.35 -51.23
C GLU A 114 -1.59 -9.04 -50.26
N MET A 115 -1.43 -9.42 -48.99
CA MET A 115 -2.36 -9.06 -47.93
C MET A 115 -1.94 -7.71 -47.36
N SER A 116 -2.68 -6.65 -47.69
CA SER A 116 -2.57 -5.35 -47.04
C SER A 116 -3.60 -5.21 -45.92
N MET A 117 -3.29 -4.39 -44.92
CA MET A 117 -4.18 -4.07 -43.80
C MET A 117 -4.07 -2.58 -43.48
N TYR A 118 -5.02 -2.00 -42.76
CA TYR A 118 -4.95 -0.60 -42.36
C TYR A 118 -4.32 -0.44 -40.97
N CYS A 119 -3.46 0.57 -40.79
CA CYS A 119 -2.95 0.95 -39.48
C CYS A 119 -4.05 1.59 -38.63
N ILE A 120 -4.29 1.07 -37.43
CA ILE A 120 -5.31 1.59 -36.51
C ILE A 120 -4.96 3.00 -35.99
N THR A 121 -3.67 3.36 -35.94
CA THR A 121 -3.19 4.64 -35.40
C THR A 121 -3.21 5.78 -36.43
N CYS A 122 -2.82 5.52 -37.68
CA CYS A 122 -2.76 6.56 -38.72
C CYS A 122 -3.65 6.33 -39.94
N GLY A 123 -4.40 5.23 -40.01
CA GLY A 123 -5.33 4.91 -41.10
C GLY A 123 -4.67 4.53 -42.44
N HIS A 124 -3.33 4.46 -42.51
CA HIS A 124 -2.64 4.16 -43.76
C HIS A 124 -2.68 2.66 -44.08
N GLU A 125 -2.78 2.33 -45.37
CA GLU A 125 -2.66 0.96 -45.86
C GLU A 125 -1.19 0.49 -45.76
N ILE A 126 -1.00 -0.65 -45.10
CA ILE A 126 0.31 -1.23 -44.78
C ILE A 126 0.33 -2.70 -45.19
N HIS A 127 1.44 -3.12 -45.80
CA HIS A 127 1.63 -4.50 -46.19
C HIS A 127 1.76 -5.41 -44.96
N ALA A 128 1.11 -6.58 -44.93
CA ALA A 128 1.10 -7.48 -43.76
C ALA A 128 2.51 -7.81 -43.25
N ARG A 129 3.47 -8.02 -44.17
CA ARG A 129 4.88 -8.30 -43.85
C ARG A 129 5.58 -7.15 -43.08
N THR A 130 5.16 -5.89 -43.27
CA THR A 130 5.74 -4.71 -42.59
C THR A 130 4.80 -4.08 -41.57
N ALA A 131 3.60 -4.62 -41.40
CA ALA A 131 2.54 -4.04 -40.61
C ALA A 131 2.96 -3.81 -39.15
N ILE A 132 3.61 -4.80 -38.54
CA ILE A 132 4.07 -4.70 -37.14
C ILE A 132 5.11 -3.58 -36.96
N LYS A 133 6.07 -3.45 -37.89
CA LYS A 133 7.09 -2.39 -37.86
C LYS A 133 6.48 -1.00 -38.03
N HIS A 134 5.48 -0.88 -38.90
CA HIS A 134 4.76 0.37 -39.09
C HIS A 134 3.97 0.74 -37.83
N MET A 135 3.19 -0.20 -37.27
CA MET A 135 2.38 0.04 -36.07
C MET A 135 3.22 0.51 -34.90
N GLU A 136 4.40 -0.11 -34.66
CA GLU A 136 5.33 0.31 -33.61
C GLU A 136 5.84 1.75 -33.84
N LYS A 137 6.33 2.08 -35.04
CA LYS A 137 6.81 3.44 -35.34
C LYS A 137 5.70 4.49 -35.28
N CYS A 138 4.52 4.13 -35.78
CA CYS A 138 3.36 5.01 -35.78
C CYS A 138 2.86 5.28 -34.37
N PHE A 139 2.80 4.24 -33.53
CA PHE A 139 2.48 4.35 -32.12
C PHE A 139 3.50 5.21 -31.38
N ASN A 140 4.80 4.95 -31.55
CA ASN A 140 5.86 5.74 -30.91
C ASN A 140 5.81 7.22 -31.31
N LYS A 141 5.49 7.53 -32.57
CA LYS A 141 5.32 8.90 -33.07
C LYS A 141 4.09 9.59 -32.49
N TYR A 142 3.02 8.85 -32.23
CA TYR A 142 1.82 9.37 -31.62
C TYR A 142 2.02 9.57 -30.11
N GLU A 143 2.55 8.57 -29.43
CA GLU A 143 2.80 8.58 -27.99
C GLU A 143 3.84 9.63 -27.57
N SER A 144 4.85 9.90 -28.41
CA SER A 144 5.87 10.93 -28.14
C SER A 144 5.30 12.35 -28.04
N GLN A 145 4.08 12.60 -28.54
CA GLN A 145 3.39 13.88 -28.43
C GLN A 145 2.82 14.12 -27.01
N ALA A 146 2.65 13.08 -26.21
CA ALA A 146 2.23 13.17 -24.82
C ALA A 146 3.46 13.16 -23.88
N SER A 147 3.53 14.13 -22.96
CA SER A 147 4.62 14.21 -21.99
C SER A 147 4.33 13.35 -20.75
N PHE A 148 5.16 12.35 -20.51
CA PHE A 148 5.11 11.49 -19.31
C PHE A 148 6.31 11.78 -18.42
N GLY A 149 6.14 12.66 -17.44
CA GLY A 149 7.21 13.04 -16.52
C GLY A 149 6.73 13.40 -15.12
N SER A 150 7.60 13.25 -14.14
CA SER A 150 7.36 13.72 -12.78
C SER A 150 8.61 14.39 -12.20
N ILE A 151 8.45 15.28 -11.23
CA ILE A 151 9.56 16.00 -10.59
C ILE A 151 10.47 15.04 -9.78
N TYR A 152 9.93 13.90 -9.35
CA TYR A 152 10.64 12.96 -8.48
C TYR A 152 11.20 11.77 -9.25
N LYS A 153 12.43 11.35 -8.91
CA LYS A 153 13.01 10.08 -9.38
C LYS A 153 12.36 8.91 -8.63
N THR A 154 12.05 7.81 -9.33
CA THR A 154 11.50 6.62 -8.67
C THR A 154 12.58 6.01 -7.77
N ARG A 155 12.24 5.73 -6.51
CA ARG A 155 13.11 5.07 -5.53
C ARG A 155 12.59 3.65 -5.28
N ILE A 156 12.81 2.77 -6.26
CA ILE A 156 12.57 1.33 -6.09
C ILE A 156 13.95 0.68 -6.04
N ASP A 157 14.23 -0.08 -4.98
CA ASP A 157 15.47 -0.85 -4.87
C ASP A 157 15.45 -2.01 -5.88
N GLY A 158 16.52 -2.14 -6.67
CA GLY A 158 16.69 -3.20 -7.65
C GLY A 158 16.51 -2.76 -9.12
N ASN A 159 15.91 -3.63 -9.94
CA ASN A 159 15.81 -3.44 -11.38
C ASN A 159 14.74 -2.39 -11.72
N ASN A 160 15.19 -1.17 -12.06
CA ASN A 160 14.32 -0.01 -12.28
C ASN A 160 13.40 -0.20 -13.51
N MET A 161 12.09 -0.25 -13.27
CA MET A 161 11.06 -0.44 -14.31
C MET A 161 10.83 0.83 -15.13
N PHE A 162 11.08 1.99 -14.54
CA PHE A 162 10.93 3.29 -15.20
C PHE A 162 12.23 3.78 -15.79
N CYS A 163 12.12 4.59 -16.84
CA CYS A 163 13.26 5.20 -17.49
C CYS A 163 14.02 6.15 -16.56
N ASP A 164 13.31 7.02 -15.84
CA ASP A 164 13.86 8.04 -14.94
C ASP A 164 15.01 8.88 -15.54
N PHE A 165 15.02 9.05 -16.87
CA PHE A 165 15.96 9.98 -17.50
C PHE A 165 15.55 11.41 -17.17
N TYR A 166 16.49 12.20 -16.64
CA TYR A 166 16.23 13.57 -16.23
C TYR A 166 16.24 14.49 -17.46
N ASN A 167 15.11 15.16 -17.70
CA ASN A 167 15.02 16.21 -18.70
C ASN A 167 15.35 17.57 -18.06
N PRO A 168 16.50 18.18 -18.39
CA PRO A 168 16.90 19.47 -17.82
C PRO A 168 16.03 20.63 -18.29
N ALA A 169 15.34 20.53 -19.44
CA ALA A 169 14.49 21.61 -19.94
C ALA A 169 13.21 21.79 -19.10
N ASN A 170 12.62 20.68 -18.66
CA ASN A 170 11.35 20.68 -17.93
C ASN A 170 11.51 20.34 -16.44
N HIS A 171 12.75 20.15 -15.96
CA HIS A 171 13.05 19.70 -14.58
C HIS A 171 12.26 18.46 -14.14
N THR A 172 12.04 17.51 -15.06
CA THR A 172 11.22 16.31 -14.82
C THR A 172 11.96 15.03 -15.24
N TYR A 173 11.68 13.94 -14.55
CA TYR A 173 12.16 12.59 -14.85
C TYR A 173 11.14 11.84 -15.70
N CYS A 174 11.59 11.13 -16.73
CA CYS A 174 10.73 10.32 -17.59
C CYS A 174 10.10 9.13 -16.83
N LYS A 175 8.77 9.02 -16.86
CA LYS A 175 8.01 7.93 -16.19
C LYS A 175 7.49 6.86 -17.13
N ARG A 176 8.00 6.81 -18.36
CA ARG A 176 7.75 5.67 -19.25
C ARG A 176 8.49 4.44 -18.73
N LEU A 177 7.95 3.25 -19.01
CA LEU A 177 8.65 2.00 -18.77
C LEU A 177 9.98 2.00 -19.54
N ARG A 178 11.07 1.60 -18.88
CA ARG A 178 12.43 1.66 -19.42
C ARG A 178 12.53 0.90 -20.74
N VAL A 179 11.90 -0.27 -20.82
CA VAL A 179 11.93 -1.16 -22.01
C VAL A 179 11.07 -0.66 -23.17
N LEU A 180 10.14 0.26 -22.94
CA LEU A 180 9.27 0.84 -23.97
C LEU A 180 9.56 2.30 -24.27
N CYS A 181 10.45 2.97 -23.54
CA CYS A 181 10.67 4.40 -23.69
C CYS A 181 11.27 4.73 -25.08
N PRO A 182 10.54 5.38 -26.00
CA PRO A 182 11.03 5.61 -27.36
C PRO A 182 12.14 6.66 -27.42
N GLU A 183 12.20 7.56 -26.44
CA GLU A 183 13.14 8.69 -26.39
C GLU A 183 14.50 8.30 -25.79
N HIS A 184 14.49 7.43 -24.78
CA HIS A 184 15.65 7.20 -23.92
C HIS A 184 16.07 5.74 -23.85
N CYS A 185 15.34 4.82 -24.48
CA CYS A 185 15.78 3.44 -24.64
C CYS A 185 16.61 3.32 -25.91
N LYS A 186 17.89 2.98 -25.77
CA LYS A 186 18.74 2.61 -26.90
C LYS A 186 18.63 1.11 -27.10
N ASP A 187 18.00 0.70 -28.19
CA ASP A 187 17.99 -0.70 -28.57
C ASP A 187 19.42 -1.21 -28.76
N PRO A 188 19.80 -2.33 -28.12
CA PRO A 188 21.09 -2.95 -28.39
C PRO A 188 21.16 -3.33 -29.87
N LYS A 189 22.31 -3.06 -30.50
CA LYS A 189 22.54 -3.44 -31.90
C LYS A 189 22.54 -4.97 -32.01
N VAL A 190 21.44 -5.51 -32.53
CA VAL A 190 21.28 -6.95 -32.79
C VAL A 190 22.28 -7.38 -33.86
N SER A 191 23.16 -8.32 -33.51
CA SER A 191 24.11 -8.92 -34.44
C SER A 191 23.37 -9.83 -35.47
N ASN A 192 23.96 -10.03 -36.65
CA ASN A 192 23.36 -10.91 -37.67
C ASN A 192 23.36 -12.39 -37.27
N THR A 193 24.11 -12.74 -36.23
CA THR A 193 24.30 -14.10 -35.70
C THR A 193 23.36 -14.44 -34.54
N GLU A 194 22.61 -13.45 -34.04
CA GLU A 194 21.66 -13.67 -32.94
C GLU A 194 20.42 -14.43 -33.42
N VAL A 195 20.13 -15.53 -32.75
CA VAL A 195 18.86 -16.24 -32.87
C VAL A 195 17.73 -15.49 -32.16
N CYS A 196 16.50 -15.74 -32.59
CA CYS A 196 15.31 -15.19 -31.97
C CYS A 196 15.22 -15.52 -30.46
N GLY A 197 15.51 -16.76 -30.07
CA GLY A 197 15.56 -17.17 -28.67
C GLY A 197 14.22 -17.28 -27.96
N CYS A 198 13.09 -17.09 -28.68
CA CYS A 198 11.76 -17.24 -28.09
C CYS A 198 11.54 -18.70 -27.64
N PRO A 199 11.18 -18.96 -26.36
CA PRO A 199 10.86 -20.30 -25.90
C PRO A 199 9.73 -20.90 -26.72
N LEU A 200 9.95 -22.08 -27.28
CA LEU A 200 8.90 -22.80 -28.00
C LEU A 200 8.02 -23.52 -26.98
N VAL A 201 6.71 -23.42 -27.18
CA VAL A 201 5.70 -24.07 -26.36
C VAL A 201 4.97 -25.14 -27.15
N THR A 202 4.79 -26.31 -26.55
CA THR A 202 3.83 -27.33 -27.00
C THR A 202 2.48 -27.04 -26.37
N ASN A 203 1.41 -27.14 -27.14
CA ASN A 203 0.03 -26.90 -26.68
C ASN A 203 -0.16 -25.54 -25.98
N VAL A 204 0.59 -24.50 -26.38
CA VAL A 204 0.49 -23.11 -25.87
C VAL A 204 0.96 -22.92 -24.41
N PHE A 205 1.01 -23.98 -23.60
CA PHE A 205 1.28 -23.90 -22.15
C PHE A 205 2.57 -24.60 -21.70
N ASP A 206 3.04 -25.62 -22.41
CA ASP A 206 4.17 -26.43 -21.96
C ASP A 206 5.47 -25.98 -22.62
N LEU A 207 6.42 -25.51 -21.83
CA LEU A 207 7.76 -25.16 -22.31
C LEU A 207 8.49 -26.42 -22.77
N THR A 208 8.77 -26.51 -24.07
CA THR A 208 9.50 -27.66 -24.66
C THR A 208 10.97 -27.73 -24.25
N GLY A 209 11.49 -26.67 -23.64
CA GLY A 209 12.91 -26.49 -23.37
C GLY A 209 13.72 -26.04 -24.61
N GLU A 210 13.09 -26.03 -25.78
CA GLU A 210 13.67 -25.53 -27.02
C GLU A 210 13.32 -24.06 -27.26
N PHE A 211 14.11 -23.39 -28.08
CA PHE A 211 13.94 -21.97 -28.42
C PHE A 211 14.07 -21.75 -29.92
N CYS A 212 13.40 -20.71 -30.42
CA CYS A 212 13.41 -20.36 -31.84
C CYS A 212 14.83 -20.00 -32.32
N ARG A 213 15.34 -20.77 -33.28
CA ARG A 213 16.69 -20.59 -33.88
C ARG A 213 16.71 -19.74 -35.15
N GLN A 214 15.57 -19.17 -35.56
CA GLN A 214 15.50 -18.27 -36.71
C GLN A 214 16.30 -16.98 -36.42
N PRO A 215 16.89 -16.30 -37.43
CA PRO A 215 17.60 -15.05 -37.19
C PRO A 215 16.66 -14.02 -36.56
N ARG A 216 17.12 -13.35 -35.50
CA ARG A 216 16.33 -12.36 -34.75
C ARG A 216 15.78 -11.23 -35.63
N LYS A 217 16.47 -10.90 -36.73
CA LYS A 217 16.07 -9.84 -37.68
C LYS A 217 14.97 -10.26 -38.66
N SER A 218 14.85 -11.56 -38.96
CA SER A 218 13.92 -12.10 -39.96
C SER A 218 12.78 -12.91 -39.35
N CYS A 219 12.79 -13.16 -38.04
CA CYS A 219 11.69 -13.84 -37.37
C CYS A 219 10.44 -12.95 -37.27
N LEU A 220 9.47 -13.20 -38.15
CA LEU A 220 8.16 -12.53 -38.13
C LEU A 220 7.20 -13.15 -37.09
N LYS A 221 7.37 -14.45 -36.77
CA LYS A 221 6.53 -15.16 -35.79
C LYS A 221 6.70 -14.60 -34.36
N HIS A 222 7.90 -14.13 -34.01
CA HIS A 222 8.23 -13.64 -32.67
C HIS A 222 8.88 -12.25 -32.72
N TYR A 223 8.26 -11.31 -33.44
CA TYR A 223 8.80 -9.98 -33.59
C TYR A 223 8.89 -9.24 -32.23
N CYS A 224 10.10 -8.79 -31.86
CA CYS A 224 10.36 -8.07 -30.61
C CYS A 224 9.84 -8.74 -29.31
N TRP A 225 9.63 -10.06 -29.32
CA TRP A 225 9.01 -10.80 -28.21
C TRP A 225 9.71 -10.55 -26.86
N GLU A 226 11.04 -10.43 -26.85
CA GLU A 226 11.83 -10.15 -25.65
C GLU A 226 11.45 -8.81 -25.01
N LYS A 227 11.30 -7.75 -25.82
CA LYS A 227 10.90 -6.44 -25.33
C LYS A 227 9.47 -6.47 -24.79
N LEU A 228 8.58 -7.14 -25.52
CA LEU A 228 7.18 -7.28 -25.12
C LEU A 228 7.04 -8.06 -23.82
N ARG A 229 7.79 -9.16 -23.66
CA ARG A 229 7.76 -9.98 -22.45
C ARG A 229 8.34 -9.25 -21.24
N ARG A 230 9.43 -8.48 -21.41
CA ARG A 230 9.93 -7.61 -20.33
C ARG A 230 8.92 -6.52 -19.97
N ALA A 231 8.30 -5.90 -20.96
CA ALA A 231 7.29 -4.87 -20.73
C ALA A 231 6.06 -5.42 -19.98
N GLU A 232 5.61 -6.63 -20.31
CA GLU A 232 4.53 -7.31 -19.61
C GLU A 232 4.86 -7.55 -18.13
N ILE A 233 6.06 -8.08 -17.84
CA ILE A 233 6.54 -8.30 -16.47
C ILE A 233 6.63 -6.96 -15.72
N ASP A 234 7.23 -5.93 -16.32
CA ASP A 234 7.36 -4.61 -15.71
C ASP A 234 5.99 -3.95 -15.46
N MET A 235 5.03 -4.08 -16.39
CA MET A 235 3.65 -3.61 -16.20
C MET A 235 2.95 -4.30 -15.02
N GLU A 236 3.12 -5.62 -14.90
CA GLU A 236 2.55 -6.35 -13.76
C GLU A 236 3.21 -5.89 -12.46
N ARG A 237 4.53 -5.74 -12.42
CA ARG A 237 5.24 -5.23 -11.24
C ARG A 237 4.73 -3.84 -10.84
N VAL A 238 4.52 -2.92 -11.79
CA VAL A 238 3.94 -1.59 -11.52
C VAL A 238 2.55 -1.70 -10.90
N ARG A 239 1.68 -2.58 -11.42
CA ARG A 239 0.33 -2.81 -10.86
C ARG A 239 0.41 -3.32 -9.42
N GLN A 240 1.30 -4.28 -9.15
CA GLN A 240 1.48 -4.83 -7.81
C GLN A 240 2.05 -3.78 -6.83
N TRP A 241 2.97 -2.92 -7.27
CA TRP A 241 3.45 -1.80 -6.45
C TRP A 241 2.36 -0.79 -6.13
N MET A 242 1.54 -0.38 -7.11
CA MET A 242 0.39 0.49 -6.83
C MET A 242 -0.57 -0.15 -5.82
N LYS A 243 -0.77 -1.47 -5.92
CA LYS A 243 -1.61 -2.21 -4.98
C LYS A 243 -1.04 -2.22 -3.57
N ILE A 244 0.28 -2.36 -3.43
CA ILE A 244 0.92 -2.35 -2.11
C ILE A 244 0.81 -0.99 -1.44
N ASP A 245 0.97 0.10 -2.20
CA ASP A 245 0.84 1.47 -1.69
C ASP A 245 -0.59 1.74 -1.22
N GLU A 246 -1.59 1.31 -2.00
CA GLU A 246 -3.01 1.39 -1.60
C GLU A 246 -3.26 0.65 -0.27
N LEU A 247 -2.75 -0.58 -0.15
CA LEU A 247 -2.94 -1.41 1.06
C LEU A 247 -2.22 -0.82 2.28
N ILE A 248 -1.05 -0.20 2.12
CA ILE A 248 -0.32 0.48 3.20
C ILE A 248 -1.11 1.70 3.68
N GLU A 249 -1.66 2.49 2.76
CA GLU A 249 -2.46 3.65 3.11
C GLU A 249 -3.78 3.24 3.78
N GLN A 250 -4.43 2.16 3.31
CA GLN A 250 -5.60 1.58 3.98
C GLN A 250 -5.29 1.11 5.42
N GLU A 251 -4.16 0.43 5.61
CA GLU A 251 -3.71 0.02 6.95
C GLU A 251 -3.49 1.24 7.85
N ARG A 252 -2.83 2.29 7.35
CA ARG A 252 -2.61 3.54 8.08
C ARG A 252 -3.93 4.18 8.49
N GLN A 253 -4.90 4.27 7.59
CA GLN A 253 -6.22 4.85 7.88
C GLN A 253 -6.98 4.04 8.95
N ILE A 254 -6.93 2.71 8.92
CA ILE A 254 -7.56 1.90 9.97
C ILE A 254 -6.87 2.11 11.32
N ARG A 255 -5.52 2.10 11.36
CA ARG A 255 -4.77 2.36 12.59
C ARG A 255 -5.06 3.74 13.16
N GLN A 256 -5.17 4.77 12.31
CA GLN A 256 -5.56 6.11 12.73
C GLN A 256 -6.97 6.10 13.32
N ARG A 257 -7.96 5.48 12.66
CA ARG A 257 -9.32 5.35 13.20
C ARG A 257 -9.37 4.61 14.54
N MET A 258 -8.53 3.61 14.76
CA MET A 258 -8.43 2.92 16.05
C MET A 258 -7.82 3.83 17.13
N SER A 259 -6.75 4.55 16.78
CA SER A 259 -6.08 5.51 17.67
C SER A 259 -7.00 6.68 18.04
N ASP A 260 -7.78 7.20 17.10
CA ASP A 260 -8.71 8.32 17.33
C ASP A 260 -9.79 7.93 18.37
N ARG A 261 -10.20 6.66 18.40
CA ARG A 261 -11.16 6.14 19.39
C ARG A 261 -10.53 5.92 20.77
N ALA A 262 -9.27 5.49 20.81
CA ALA A 262 -8.51 5.34 22.04
C ALA A 262 -7.92 6.66 22.57
N GLY A 263 -8.17 7.79 21.89
CA GLY A 263 -7.65 9.10 22.28
C GLY A 263 -8.27 9.65 23.56
N VAL A 264 -7.50 10.41 24.34
CA VAL A 264 -7.94 11.02 25.61
C VAL A 264 -9.24 11.82 25.44
N LEU A 265 -9.36 12.60 24.36
CA LEU A 265 -10.59 13.36 24.09
C LEU A 265 -11.78 12.45 23.80
N ALA A 266 -11.57 11.35 23.05
CA ALA A 266 -12.64 10.40 22.76
C ALA A 266 -13.13 9.71 24.03
N LEU A 267 -12.23 9.25 24.89
CA LEU A 267 -12.53 8.63 26.19
C LEU A 267 -13.22 9.61 27.16
N MET A 268 -12.85 10.89 27.11
CA MET A 268 -13.44 11.92 27.98
C MET A 268 -14.82 12.41 27.52
N LEU A 269 -15.10 12.39 26.20
CA LEU A 269 -16.34 12.93 25.62
C LEU A 269 -17.40 11.85 25.33
N HIS A 270 -16.98 10.62 25.07
CA HIS A 270 -17.87 9.52 24.68
C HIS A 270 -17.83 8.43 25.75
N SER A 271 -18.77 8.52 26.70
CA SER A 271 -19.04 7.46 27.67
C SER A 271 -20.27 6.71 27.20
N THR A 272 -20.12 5.42 26.90
CA THR A 272 -21.26 4.51 26.76
C THR A 272 -21.38 3.73 28.05
N TYR A 273 -22.56 3.76 28.67
CA TYR A 273 -22.80 3.08 29.93
C TYR A 273 -23.10 1.61 29.61
N ASN A 274 -22.21 0.70 30.02
CA ASN A 274 -22.46 -0.73 29.87
C ASN A 274 -23.08 -1.28 31.17
N HIS A 275 -24.39 -1.52 31.14
CA HIS A 275 -25.15 -2.06 32.26
C HIS A 275 -24.62 -3.42 32.73
N GLU A 276 -24.18 -4.28 31.79
CA GLU A 276 -23.71 -5.64 32.12
C GLU A 276 -22.40 -5.63 32.90
N ILE A 277 -21.48 -4.71 32.58
CA ILE A 277 -20.22 -4.57 33.31
C ILE A 277 -20.44 -3.94 34.68
N MET A 278 -21.34 -2.95 34.76
CA MET A 278 -21.68 -2.34 36.04
C MET A 278 -22.31 -3.36 36.99
N ASP A 279 -23.21 -4.22 36.51
CA ASP A 279 -23.81 -5.29 37.30
C ASP A 279 -22.76 -6.32 37.77
N GLN A 280 -21.74 -6.60 36.95
CA GLN A 280 -20.62 -7.46 37.37
C GLN A 280 -19.72 -6.79 38.41
N VAL A 281 -19.42 -5.49 38.24
CA VAL A 281 -18.57 -4.73 39.17
C VAL A 281 -19.29 -4.51 40.51
N THR A 282 -20.58 -4.20 40.51
CA THR A 282 -21.39 -4.04 41.74
C THR A 282 -21.61 -5.37 42.45
N ASN A 283 -21.83 -6.47 41.72
CA ASN A 283 -21.86 -7.80 42.32
C ASN A 283 -20.50 -8.18 42.91
N SER A 284 -19.40 -7.86 42.23
CA SER A 284 -18.05 -8.16 42.75
C SER A 284 -17.71 -7.32 43.99
N GLN A 285 -18.08 -6.04 44.00
CA GLN A 285 -17.89 -5.16 45.16
C GLN A 285 -18.78 -5.54 46.34
N SER A 286 -20.04 -5.90 46.10
CA SER A 286 -20.92 -6.38 47.18
C SER A 286 -20.47 -7.72 47.78
N ILE A 287 -19.82 -8.59 47.00
CA ILE A 287 -19.19 -9.82 47.52
C ILE A 287 -17.97 -9.48 48.37
N LEU A 288 -17.12 -8.53 47.94
CA LEU A 288 -15.96 -8.09 48.72
C LEU A 288 -16.37 -7.42 50.04
N ASP A 289 -17.36 -6.53 50.00
CA ASP A 289 -17.92 -5.88 51.18
C ASP A 289 -18.55 -6.91 52.14
N GLN A 290 -19.22 -7.96 51.61
CA GLN A 290 -19.77 -9.04 52.45
C GLN A 290 -18.66 -9.89 53.09
N THR A 291 -17.57 -10.18 52.38
CA THR A 291 -16.43 -10.91 52.96
C THR A 291 -15.68 -10.11 54.02
N GLU A 292 -15.53 -8.80 53.86
CA GLU A 292 -14.92 -7.92 54.88
C GLU A 292 -15.80 -7.82 56.13
N ILE A 293 -17.13 -7.77 55.97
CA ILE A 293 -18.07 -7.78 57.10
C ILE A 293 -18.05 -9.14 57.83
N GLU A 294 -17.92 -10.27 57.13
CA GLU A 294 -17.83 -11.60 57.75
C GLU A 294 -16.52 -11.81 58.52
N GLU A 295 -15.40 -11.24 58.06
CA GLU A 295 -14.11 -11.28 58.77
C GLU A 295 -14.11 -10.39 60.02
N ASP A 296 -14.73 -9.20 59.98
CA ASP A 296 -14.86 -8.31 61.15
C ASP A 296 -15.90 -8.79 62.19
N SER A 297 -16.75 -9.76 61.83
CA SER A 297 -17.81 -10.30 62.70
C SER A 297 -17.39 -11.50 63.55
N GLN A 298 -16.17 -12.04 63.40
CA GLN A 298 -15.71 -13.17 64.22
C GLN A 298 -15.30 -12.67 65.62
N PRO A 299 -15.97 -13.10 66.71
CA PRO A 299 -15.60 -12.70 68.05
C PRO A 299 -14.24 -13.31 68.40
N GLY A 300 -13.30 -12.46 68.84
CA GLY A 300 -11.99 -12.88 69.31
C GLY A 300 -12.11 -13.99 70.35
N THR A 301 -11.69 -15.19 69.98
CA THR A 301 -11.56 -16.30 70.91
C THR A 301 -10.37 -16.01 71.81
N ASP A 302 -10.67 -15.55 73.03
CA ASP A 302 -9.75 -15.45 74.16
C ASP A 302 -9.01 -16.78 74.35
N HIS A 303 -7.72 -16.81 74.01
CA HIS A 303 -6.82 -17.87 74.45
C HIS A 303 -6.35 -17.56 75.88
N ASN A 304 -7.16 -17.95 76.86
CA ASN A 304 -6.74 -18.04 78.25
C ASN A 304 -5.85 -19.29 78.39
N SER A 305 -4.57 -19.07 78.69
CA SER A 305 -3.57 -20.13 78.92
C SER A 305 -3.29 -20.26 80.41
N LEU A 306 -3.79 -21.33 81.03
CA LEU A 306 -3.20 -22.07 82.15
C LEU A 306 -3.97 -23.38 82.36
#